data_AF-A0A0D0DGL1-F1
#
_entry.id   AF-A0A0D0DGL1-F1
#
_cell.length_a   1.000
_cell.length_b   1.000
_cell.length_c   1.000
_cell.angle_alpha   90.00
_cell.angle_beta   90.00
_cell.angle_gamma   90.00
#
_symmetry.space_group_name_H-M   'P 1'
#
loop_
_entity.id
_entity.type
_entity.pdbx_description
1 polymer ?
#
loop_
_entity_poly.entity_id
_entity_poly.type
_entity_poly.pdbx_seq_one_letter_code
_entity_poly.pdbx_strand_id
1 'polypeptide(L)' 'LRACLIVLLLTDGCVIPHVFQLEASLAMLHQCDCVIIAGTGSGKTLCLLIPIFLCPESISIMISRLKHLQTTQVR' A
#
# COMPACT_ATOMS: atom_id res chain seq x y z
N LEU A 1 -13.99 0.74 3.92
CA LEU A 1 -14.71 1.54 2.89
C LEU A 1 -13.85 2.65 2.29
N ARG A 2 -13.33 3.61 3.07
CA ARG A 2 -12.47 4.71 2.55
C ARG A 2 -11.26 4.21 1.74
N ALA A 3 -10.58 3.18 2.22
CA ALA A 3 -9.47 2.53 1.51
C ALA A 3 -9.86 1.99 0.12
N CYS A 4 -11.03 1.37 -0.02
CA CYS A 4 -11.49 0.85 -1.30
C CYS A 4 -11.87 2.01 -2.24
N LEU A 5 -12.57 3.02 -1.72
CA LEU A 5 -12.98 4.18 -2.51
C LEU A 5 -11.79 4.98 -3.03
N ILE A 6 -10.76 5.21 -2.21
CA ILE A 6 -9.59 5.97 -2.64
C ILE A 6 -8.82 5.23 -3.73
N VAL A 7 -8.64 3.91 -3.61
CA VAL A 7 -7.99 3.11 -4.65
C VAL A 7 -8.84 3.07 -5.92
N LEU A 8 -10.15 2.93 -5.80
CA LEU A 8 -11.07 2.95 -6.94
C LEU A 8 -10.96 4.28 -7.70
N LEU A 9 -10.97 5.41 -6.98
CA LEU A 9 -10.83 6.74 -7.58
C LEU A 9 -9.46 6.95 -8.22
N LEU A 10 -8.38 6.52 -7.57
CA LEU A 10 -7.01 6.68 -8.08
C LEU A 10 -6.69 5.78 -9.28
N THR A 11 -7.54 4.79 -9.55
CA THR A 11 -7.34 3.81 -10.63
C THR A 11 -8.46 3.85 -11.67
N ASP A 12 -9.23 4.94 -11.71
CA ASP A 12 -10.35 5.13 -12.64
C ASP A 12 -11.33 3.94 -12.66
N GLY A 13 -11.57 3.36 -11.49
CA GLY A 13 -12.47 2.22 -11.32
C GLY A 13 -11.87 0.84 -11.63
N CYS A 14 -10.61 0.76 -12.04
CA CYS A 14 -10.02 -0.48 -12.54
C CYS A 14 -9.54 -1.44 -11.44
N VAL A 15 -9.24 -0.94 -10.24
CA VAL A 15 -8.63 -1.74 -9.18
C VAL A 15 -9.46 -1.70 -7.90
N ILE A 16 -9.69 -2.89 -7.33
CA ILE A 16 -10.23 -3.07 -5.98
C ILE A 16 -9.15 -3.76 -5.14
N PRO A 17 -8.81 -3.24 -3.95
CA PRO A 17 -7.83 -3.88 -3.08
C PRO A 17 -8.23 -5.31 -2.69
N HIS A 18 -7.26 -6.21 -2.70
CA HIS A 18 -7.37 -7.54 -2.12
C HIS A 18 -7.46 -7.46 -0.58
N VAL A 19 -8.04 -8.50 0.03
CA VAL A 19 -8.26 -8.59 1.47
C VAL A 19 -6.95 -8.38 2.27
N PHE A 20 -5.87 -9.07 1.90
CA PHE A 20 -4.60 -8.94 2.61
C PHE A 20 -4.00 -7.52 2.54
N GLN A 21 -4.30 -6.77 1.47
CA GLN A 21 -3.84 -5.38 1.35
C GLN A 21 -4.60 -4.48 2.33
N LEU A 22 -5.91 -4.71 2.48
CA LEU A 22 -6.75 -4.01 3.44
C LEU A 22 -6.37 -4.34 4.88
N GLU A 23 -6.16 -5.62 5.20
CA GLU A 23 -5.75 -6.07 6.53
C GLU A 23 -4.40 -5.47 6.95
N ALA A 24 -3.41 -5.51 6.06
CA ALA A 24 -2.11 -4.90 6.31
C ALA A 24 -2.21 -3.38 6.50
N SER A 25 -3.00 -2.70 5.66
CA SER A 25 -3.21 -1.26 5.77
C SER A 25 -3.89 -0.90 7.10
N LEU A 26 -4.87 -1.69 7.54
CA LEU A 26 -5.53 -1.50 8.82
C LEU A 26 -4.58 -1.70 10.00
N ALA A 27 -3.70 -2.70 9.95
CA ALA A 27 -2.68 -2.88 10.97
C ALA A 27 -1.77 -1.64 11.08
N MET A 28 -1.28 -1.13 9.94
CA MET A 28 -0.44 0.08 9.91
C MET A 28 -1.17 1.32 10.46
N LEU A 29 -2.45 1.51 10.10
CA LEU A 29 -3.26 2.64 10.59
C LEU A 29 -3.53 2.57 12.10
N HIS A 30 -3.57 1.35 12.67
CA HIS A 30 -3.66 1.13 14.11
C HIS A 30 -2.29 1.08 14.80
N GLN A 31 -1.22 1.55 14.13
CA GLN A 31 0.14 1.57 14.67
C GLN A 31 0.63 0.18 15.12
N CYS A 32 0.15 -0.88 14.48
CA CYS A 32 0.57 -2.25 14.74
C CYS A 32 1.59 -2.68 13.69
N ASP A 33 2.67 -3.34 14.14
CA ASP A 33 3.63 -3.95 13.23
C ASP A 33 3.01 -5.14 12.47
N CYS A 34 3.34 -5.26 11.19
CA CYS A 34 2.87 -6.39 10.38
C CYS A 34 3.94 -6.91 9.41
N VAL A 35 3.90 -8.22 9.16
CA VAL A 35 4.75 -8.90 8.16
C VAL A 35 3.83 -9.53 7.12
N ILE A 36 4.05 -9.20 5.86
CA ILE A 36 3.23 -9.69 4.75
C ILE A 36 4.06 -10.65 3.91
N ILE A 37 3.59 -11.90 3.80
CA ILE A 37 4.21 -12.92 2.94
C ILE A 37 3.40 -13.00 1.66
N ALA A 38 3.93 -12.43 0.57
CA ALA A 38 3.25 -12.44 -0.72
C ALA A 38 4.24 -12.50 -1.90
N GLY A 39 3.86 -13.25 -2.94
CA GLY A 39 4.63 -13.43 -4.16
C GLY A 39 4.86 -12.14 -4.95
N THR A 40 5.84 -12.14 -5.87
CA THR A 40 6.04 -11.01 -6.81
C THR A 40 4.80 -10.87 -7.71
N GLY A 41 4.42 -9.63 -8.03
CA GLY A 41 3.21 -9.35 -8.81
C GLY A 41 1.90 -9.40 -8.02
N SER A 42 1.91 -9.80 -6.74
CA SER A 42 0.70 -9.86 -5.91
C SER A 42 0.09 -8.50 -5.56
N GLY A 43 0.77 -7.39 -5.89
CA GLY A 43 0.33 -6.05 -5.51
C GLY A 43 0.66 -5.67 -4.06
N LYS A 44 1.64 -6.32 -3.42
CA LYS A 44 2.10 -5.97 -2.05
C LYS A 44 2.49 -4.50 -1.85
N THR A 45 2.86 -3.77 -2.90
CA THR A 45 3.12 -2.32 -2.82
C THR A 45 1.88 -1.54 -2.38
N LEU A 46 0.68 -1.98 -2.78
CA LEU A 46 -0.56 -1.28 -2.44
C LEU A 46 -0.84 -1.28 -0.93
N CYS A 47 -0.32 -2.26 -0.19
CA CYS A 47 -0.40 -2.29 1.28
C CYS A 47 0.25 -1.06 1.95
N LEU A 48 1.29 -0.49 1.33
CA LEU A 48 1.98 0.71 1.81
C LEU A 48 1.32 1.98 1.29
N LEU A 49 0.79 1.96 0.07
CA LEU A 49 0.20 3.13 -0.58
C LEU A 49 -1.15 3.53 0.02
N ILE A 50 -2.01 2.56 0.38
CA ILE A 50 -3.31 2.83 0.99
C ILE A 50 -3.20 3.73 2.24
N PRO A 51 -2.37 3.40 3.27
CA PRO A 51 -2.27 4.24 4.46
C PRO A 51 -1.65 5.61 4.15
N ILE A 52 -0.69 5.71 3.22
CA ILE A 52 -0.11 6.99 2.78
C ILE A 52 -1.20 7.92 2.21
N PHE A 53 -2.08 7.40 1.35
CA PHE A 53 -3.16 8.20 0.78
C PHE A 53 -4.26 8.55 1.78
N LEU A 54 -4.50 7.71 2.79
CA LEU A 54 -5.50 7.97 3.83
C LEU A 54 -5.00 8.95 4.91
N CYS A 55 -3.69 9.07 5.09
CA CYS A 55 -3.03 9.92 6.08
C CYS A 55 -2.00 10.84 5.42
N PRO A 56 -2.41 11.85 4.64
CA PRO A 56 -1.50 12.70 3.87
C PRO A 56 -0.56 13.57 4.72
N GLU A 57 -0.89 13.78 6.00
CA GLU A 57 -0.04 14.50 6.96
C GLU A 57 1.09 13.65 7.55
N SER A 58 1.07 12.33 7.28
CA SER A 58 2.08 11.40 7.78
C SER A 58 3.31 11.32 6.87
N ILE A 59 4.47 11.09 7.47
CA ILE A 59 5.71 10.79 6.74
C ILE A 59 5.90 9.28 6.73
N SER A 60 6.05 8.70 5.54
CA SER A 60 6.36 7.28 5.35
C SER A 60 7.74 7.10 4.75
N ILE A 61 8.52 6.18 5.30
CA ILE A 61 9.86 5.83 4.80
C ILE A 61 9.80 4.40 4.24
N MET A 62 9.97 4.27 2.93
CA MET A 62 10.06 2.97 2.27
C MET A 62 11.52 2.61 1.99
N ILE A 63 12.00 1.55 2.63
CA ILE A 63 13.35 1.04 2.45
C ILE A 63 13.31 -0.15 1.49
N SER A 64 14.08 -0.09 0.42
CA SER A 64 14.20 -1.16 -0.57
C SER A 64 15.65 -1.62 -0.68
N ARG A 65 15.86 -2.94 -0.79
CA ARG A 65 17.22 -3.51 -0.87
C ARG A 65 17.92 -3.16 -2.19
N LEU A 66 17.17 -2.91 -3.26
CA LEU A 66 17.71 -2.70 -4.60
C LEU A 66 17.31 -1.33 -5.14
N LYS A 67 18.31 -0.54 -5.56
CA LYS A 67 18.10 0.78 -6.16
C LYS A 67 17.18 0.70 -7.39
N HIS A 68 17.35 -0.33 -8.23
CA HIS A 68 16.48 -0.54 -9.39
C HIS A 68 15.01 -0.76 -8.98
N LEU A 69 14.78 -1.53 -7.92
CA LEU A 69 13.43 -1.74 -7.40
C LEU A 69 12.84 -0.44 -6.86
N GLN A 70 13.65 0.35 -6.13
CA GLN A 70 13.23 1.67 -5.65
C GLN A 70 12.85 2.61 -6.81
N THR A 71 13.63 2.64 -7.89
CA THR A 71 13.29 3.46 -9.06
C THR A 71 11.97 3.04 -9.71
N THR A 72 11.60 1.76 -9.64
CA THR A 72 10.28 1.30 -10.13
C THR A 72 9.15 1.67 -9.18
N GLN A 73 9.41 1.89 -7.89
CA GLN A 73 8.38 2.24 -6.90
C GLN A 73 8.09 3.74 -6.82
N VAL A 74 9.06 4.57 -7.21
CA VAL A 74 8.95 6.04 -7.22
C VAL A 74 8.42 6.58 -8.55
N ARG A 75 8.56 5.79 -9.61
CA ARG A 75 8.20 6.15 -10.98
C ARG A 75 6.77 5.74 -11.29
#